data_AF-M0ZPR5-F1
#
_entry.id   AF-M0ZPR5-F1
#
_cell.length_a   1.000
_cell.length_b   1.000
_cell.length_c   1.000
_cell.angle_alpha   90.00
_cell.angle_beta   90.00
_cell.angle_gamma   90.00
#
_symmetry.space_group_name_H-M   'P 1'
#
loop_
_entity.id
_entity.type
_entity.pdbx_description
1 polymer ?
#
loop_
_entity_poly.entity_id
_entity_poly.type
_entity_poly.pdbx_seq_one_letter_code
_entity_poly.pdbx_strand_id
1 'polypeptide(L)'
;MAPRLVSEDFVKGWLLCQLEVLECKKVPWPSSEIQRTYNLEDCGWALKDFAYECQINLLTGRTHQIRAQLAACSAPVVGDSMYMPAAIAEIVCPGSNPFGKNKKLYSNENDKSLAIDEWIAQHGKEPSVAVGLQACQISWDDGQHCYGARLPWWR
;
A
#
# COMPACT_ATOMS: atom_id res chain seq x y z
N MET A 1 1.16 1.68 -14.73
CA MET A 1 0.10 0.66 -14.51
C MET A 1 -0.91 1.30 -13.58
N ALA A 2 -2.21 1.06 -13.74
CA ALA A 2 -3.21 1.63 -12.82
C ALA A 2 -3.03 1.07 -11.39
N PRO A 3 -3.24 1.86 -10.33
CA PRO A 3 -3.31 1.35 -8.96
C PRO A 3 -4.41 0.30 -8.85
N ARG A 4 -4.20 -0.70 -8.01
CA ARG A 4 -5.22 -1.67 -7.68
C ARG A 4 -6.22 -1.05 -6.72
N LEU A 5 -7.50 -1.25 -7.02
CA LEU A 5 -8.59 -0.87 -6.16
C LEU A 5 -8.87 -2.01 -5.17
N VAL A 6 -9.24 -1.64 -3.96
CA VAL A 6 -9.59 -2.56 -2.87
C VAL A 6 -10.97 -2.15 -2.37
N SER A 7 -11.80 -3.14 -2.07
CA SER A 7 -13.11 -2.92 -1.45
C SER A 7 -13.25 -3.83 -0.24
N GLU A 8 -13.83 -3.30 0.84
CA GLU A 8 -14.26 -4.10 1.99
C GLU A 8 -15.52 -4.92 1.67
N ASP A 9 -16.32 -4.47 0.70
CA ASP A 9 -17.52 -5.16 0.27
C ASP A 9 -17.22 -6.23 -0.78
N PHE A 10 -18.07 -7.26 -0.82
CA PHE A 10 -18.03 -8.24 -1.90
C PHE A 10 -18.41 -7.59 -3.23
N VAL A 11 -17.50 -7.65 -4.20
CA VAL A 11 -17.75 -7.22 -5.57
C VAL A 11 -17.65 -8.44 -6.50
N LYS A 12 -18.72 -8.76 -7.21
CA LYS A 12 -18.76 -9.91 -8.11
C LYS A 12 -17.64 -9.81 -9.15
N GLY A 13 -16.85 -10.89 -9.27
CA GLY A 13 -15.72 -10.97 -10.22
C GLY A 13 -14.40 -10.43 -9.67
N TRP A 14 -14.39 -9.84 -8.48
CA TRP A 14 -13.15 -9.43 -7.80
C TRP A 14 -12.56 -10.61 -7.04
N LEU A 15 -11.24 -10.63 -6.95
CA LEU A 15 -10.50 -11.69 -6.27
C LEU A 15 -10.40 -11.38 -4.78
N LEU A 16 -10.60 -12.39 -3.94
CA LEU A 16 -10.31 -12.29 -2.51
C LEU A 16 -8.79 -12.15 -2.30
N CYS A 17 -8.40 -11.15 -1.49
CA CYS A 17 -7.03 -10.85 -1.13
C CYS A 17 -6.88 -10.89 0.38
N GLN A 18 -6.07 -11.81 0.91
CA GLN A 18 -5.87 -12.00 2.34
C GLN A 18 -4.39 -11.89 2.70
N LEU A 19 -4.15 -11.22 3.82
CA LEU A 19 -2.87 -11.14 4.51
C LEU A 19 -3.14 -11.03 6.01
N GLU A 20 -2.13 -11.35 6.82
CA GLU A 20 -2.17 -11.19 8.27
C GLU A 20 -0.98 -10.34 8.72
N VAL A 21 -1.22 -9.40 9.63
CA VAL A 21 -0.15 -8.66 10.28
C VAL A 21 0.27 -9.45 11.52
N LEU A 22 1.47 -10.04 11.46
CA LEU A 22 2.03 -10.84 12.55
C LEU A 22 2.64 -9.95 13.64
N GLU A 23 3.27 -8.86 13.23
CA GLU A 23 3.92 -7.90 14.12
C GLU A 23 3.81 -6.49 13.54
N CYS A 24 3.71 -5.48 14.41
CA CYS A 24 3.74 -4.07 14.04
C CYS A 24 4.50 -3.27 15.10
N LYS A 25 5.60 -2.64 14.71
CA LYS A 25 6.51 -1.89 15.60
C LYS A 25 6.70 -0.47 15.11
N LYS A 26 6.59 0.50 16.02
CA LYS A 26 6.96 1.89 15.75
C LYS A 26 8.49 1.99 15.60
N VAL A 27 8.96 2.58 14.50
CA VAL A 27 10.38 2.80 14.19
C VAL A 27 10.61 4.26 13.79
N PRO A 28 11.82 4.81 13.94
CA PRO A 28 12.14 6.13 13.40
C PRO A 28 11.88 6.18 11.90
N TRP A 29 11.47 7.33 11.38
CA TRP A 29 11.39 7.53 9.94
C TRP A 29 12.79 7.40 9.32
N PRO A 30 12.94 6.88 8.08
CA PRO A 30 14.24 6.79 7.42
C PRO A 30 15.00 8.12 7.45
N SER A 31 16.27 8.13 7.85
CA SER A 31 17.07 9.35 7.92
C SER A 31 17.26 10.00 6.55
N SER A 32 17.59 11.29 6.50
CA SER A 32 17.88 11.99 5.23
C SER A 32 19.07 11.39 4.47
N GLU A 33 19.98 10.68 5.16
CA GLU A 33 21.06 9.93 4.53
C GLU A 33 20.53 8.68 3.83
N ILE A 34 19.73 7.86 4.53
CA ILE A 34 19.09 6.67 3.95
C ILE A 34 18.20 7.07 2.77
N GLN A 35 17.39 8.13 2.93
CA GLN A 35 16.52 8.64 1.87
C GLN A 35 17.30 9.01 0.60
N ARG A 36 18.47 9.67 0.73
CA ARG A 36 19.33 10.00 -0.42
C ARG A 36 19.99 8.77 -1.03
N THR A 37 20.54 7.89 -0.20
CA THR A 37 21.24 6.67 -0.67
C THR A 37 20.34 5.77 -1.50
N TYR A 38 19.07 5.64 -1.10
CA TYR A 38 18.09 4.77 -1.77
C TYR A 38 17.12 5.53 -2.67
N ASN A 39 17.36 6.82 -2.90
CA ASN A 39 16.54 7.72 -3.73
C ASN A 39 15.04 7.66 -3.39
N LEU A 40 14.69 7.69 -2.10
CA LEU A 40 13.30 7.64 -1.67
C LEU A 40 12.51 8.82 -2.24
N GLU A 41 11.36 8.52 -2.85
CA GLU A 41 10.41 9.55 -3.24
C GLU A 41 9.71 10.13 -1.99
N ASP A 42 9.60 11.45 -1.93
CA ASP A 42 8.97 12.18 -0.82
C ASP A 42 7.48 11.85 -0.67
N CYS A 43 6.82 11.59 -1.81
CA CYS A 43 5.42 11.19 -1.98
C CYS A 43 4.37 12.06 -1.25
N GLY A 44 4.75 13.21 -0.71
CA GLY A 44 3.85 14.17 -0.06
C GLY A 44 3.37 13.79 1.35
N TRP A 45 3.97 12.78 2.01
CA TRP A 45 3.56 12.39 3.36
C TRP A 45 3.93 13.45 4.40
N ALA A 46 2.95 13.95 5.16
CA ALA A 46 3.12 15.15 5.98
C ALA A 46 3.94 14.93 7.27
N LEU A 47 3.75 13.80 7.97
CA LEU A 47 4.38 13.54 9.27
C LEU A 47 5.46 12.46 9.15
N LYS A 48 6.73 12.88 9.22
CA LYS A 48 7.92 12.03 9.01
C LYS A 48 8.74 11.84 10.29
N ASP A 49 8.08 11.75 11.44
CA ASP A 49 8.75 11.53 12.72
C ASP A 49 9.04 10.03 12.95
N PHE A 50 8.12 9.18 12.53
CA PHE A 50 8.19 7.73 12.71
C PHE A 50 7.42 7.01 11.59
N ALA A 51 7.70 5.73 11.43
CA ALA A 51 6.93 4.80 10.62
C ALA A 51 6.57 3.56 11.46
N TYR A 52 5.79 2.66 10.88
CA TYR A 52 5.54 1.33 11.46
C TYR A 52 6.17 0.26 10.57
N GLU A 53 7.04 -0.55 11.14
CA GLU A 53 7.55 -1.76 10.50
C GLU A 53 6.60 -2.91 10.83
N CYS A 54 6.00 -3.49 9.79
CA CYS A 54 5.05 -4.59 9.92
C CYS A 54 5.65 -5.88 9.35
N GLN A 55 5.56 -6.97 10.10
CA GLN A 55 5.78 -8.31 9.55
C GLN A 55 4.44 -8.87 9.08
N ILE A 56 4.36 -9.23 7.80
CA ILE A 56 3.11 -9.64 7.16
C ILE A 56 3.23 -11.08 6.66
N ASN A 57 2.25 -11.91 7.02
CA ASN A 57 2.02 -13.20 6.39
C ASN A 57 1.11 -13.02 5.17
N LEU A 58 1.62 -13.30 3.97
CA LEU A 58 0.90 -13.09 2.73
C LEU A 58 0.15 -14.37 2.33
N LEU A 59 -1.14 -14.46 2.66
CA LEU A 59 -1.97 -15.64 2.41
C LEU A 59 -2.38 -15.79 0.93
N THR A 60 -2.49 -14.69 0.20
CA THR A 60 -2.73 -14.66 -1.24
C THR A 60 -1.69 -13.79 -1.94
N GLY A 61 -1.31 -14.11 -3.19
CA GLY A 61 -0.24 -13.40 -3.90
C GLY A 61 -0.70 -12.58 -5.11
N ARG A 62 -1.48 -11.50 -4.92
CA ARG A 62 -1.85 -10.61 -6.04
C ARG A 62 -0.84 -9.49 -6.27
N THR A 63 -0.74 -9.02 -7.51
CA THR A 63 0.09 -7.86 -7.87
C THR A 63 -0.28 -6.66 -7.01
N HIS A 64 0.71 -6.11 -6.30
CA HIS A 64 0.58 -4.94 -5.42
C HIS A 64 -0.36 -5.13 -4.22
N GLN A 65 -0.70 -6.37 -3.86
CA GLN A 65 -1.68 -6.65 -2.82
C GLN A 65 -1.39 -5.91 -1.49
N ILE A 66 -0.18 -6.09 -0.94
CA ILE A 66 0.22 -5.44 0.33
C ILE A 66 0.12 -3.91 0.20
N ARG A 67 0.69 -3.36 -0.87
CA ARG A 67 0.75 -1.91 -1.13
C ARG A 67 -0.66 -1.29 -1.18
N ALA A 68 -1.55 -1.92 -1.94
CA ALA A 68 -2.93 -1.47 -2.11
C ALA A 68 -3.77 -1.62 -0.82
N GLN A 69 -3.68 -2.76 -0.13
CA GLN A 69 -4.43 -3.00 1.10
C GLN A 69 -4.00 -2.06 2.23
N LEU A 70 -2.69 -1.83 2.40
CA LEU A 70 -2.18 -0.92 3.43
C LEU A 70 -2.56 0.54 3.14
N ALA A 71 -2.49 0.97 1.88
CA ALA A 71 -2.94 2.31 1.50
C ALA A 71 -4.46 2.52 1.68
N ALA A 72 -5.27 1.50 1.39
CA ALA A 72 -6.71 1.53 1.66
C ALA A 72 -7.02 1.66 3.17
N CYS A 73 -6.15 1.15 4.04
CA CYS A 73 -6.19 1.34 5.49
C CYS A 73 -5.58 2.67 5.95
N SER A 74 -5.33 3.63 5.04
CA SER A 74 -4.68 4.92 5.34
C SER A 74 -3.26 4.79 5.92
N ALA A 75 -2.58 3.67 5.69
CA ALA A 75 -1.24 3.38 6.17
C ALA A 75 -0.32 2.92 5.02
N PRO A 76 -0.10 3.74 3.99
CA PRO A 76 0.64 3.34 2.78
C PRO A 76 2.09 2.98 3.09
N VAL A 77 2.69 2.16 2.22
CA VAL A 77 4.11 1.78 2.32
C VAL A 77 5.01 2.99 2.06
N VAL A 78 6.05 3.16 2.87
CA VAL A 78 7.02 4.26 2.74
C VAL A 78 7.69 4.25 1.35
N GLY A 79 7.73 5.41 0.69
CA GLY A 79 8.32 5.56 -0.65
C GLY A 79 7.45 5.07 -1.81
N ASP A 80 6.21 4.63 -1.55
CA ASP A 80 5.32 4.15 -2.59
C ASP A 80 4.63 5.30 -3.34
N SER A 81 5.21 5.75 -4.45
CA SER A 81 4.68 6.87 -5.24
C SER A 81 3.39 6.57 -6.00
N MET A 82 2.94 5.31 -6.02
CA MET A 82 1.66 4.94 -6.59
C MET A 82 0.53 5.10 -5.56
N TYR A 83 0.70 4.47 -4.39
CA TYR A 83 -0.40 4.31 -3.43
C TYR A 83 -0.36 5.31 -2.27
N MET A 84 0.80 5.90 -1.95
CA MET A 84 0.88 6.91 -0.89
C MET A 84 0.10 8.18 -1.24
N PRO A 85 0.18 8.75 -2.46
CA PRO A 85 -0.65 9.89 -2.84
C PRO A 85 -2.16 9.58 -2.78
N ALA A 86 -2.56 8.36 -3.14
CA ALA A 86 -3.94 7.91 -3.08
C ALA A 86 -4.45 7.85 -1.62
N ALA A 87 -3.63 7.34 -0.69
CA ALA A 87 -3.96 7.35 0.73
C ALA A 87 -4.05 8.78 1.29
N ILE A 88 -3.13 9.67 0.89
CA ILE A 88 -3.16 11.10 1.28
C ILE A 88 -4.44 11.76 0.78
N ALA A 89 -4.84 11.52 -0.47
CA ALA A 89 -6.07 12.08 -1.05
C ALA A 89 -7.31 11.67 -0.24
N GLU A 90 -7.42 10.41 0.17
CA GLU A 90 -8.51 9.93 1.02
C GLU A 90 -8.44 10.47 2.45
N ILE A 91 -7.24 10.65 3.03
CA ILE A 91 -7.08 11.26 4.35
C ILE A 91 -7.52 12.73 4.33
N VAL A 92 -7.12 13.49 3.30
CA VAL A 92 -7.43 14.92 3.17
C VAL A 92 -8.88 15.14 2.76
N CYS A 93 -9.41 14.28 1.89
CA CYS A 93 -10.77 14.35 1.37
C CYS A 93 -11.43 12.96 1.47
N PRO A 94 -12.00 12.62 2.65
CA PRO A 94 -12.68 11.35 2.86
C PRO A 94 -13.82 11.11 1.85
N GLY A 95 -13.87 9.90 1.31
CA GLY A 95 -14.84 9.49 0.28
C GLY A 95 -14.44 9.87 -1.14
N SER A 96 -13.18 10.29 -1.35
CA SER A 96 -12.62 10.45 -2.70
C SER A 96 -12.30 9.10 -3.33
N ASN A 97 -11.93 8.10 -2.53
CA ASN A 97 -11.77 6.73 -2.98
C ASN A 97 -13.16 6.11 -3.28
N PRO A 98 -13.46 5.73 -4.54
CA PRO A 98 -14.76 5.18 -4.94
C PRO A 98 -15.11 3.84 -4.28
N PHE A 99 -14.10 3.12 -3.77
CA PHE A 99 -14.26 1.86 -3.04
C PHE A 99 -13.83 1.94 -1.58
N GLY A 100 -13.45 3.12 -1.10
CA GLY A 100 -13.03 3.35 0.27
C GLY A 100 -14.17 3.20 1.27
N LYS A 101 -13.82 3.13 2.55
CA LYS A 101 -14.79 3.03 3.65
C LYS A 101 -15.82 4.17 3.66
N ASN A 102 -15.39 5.36 3.27
CA ASN A 102 -16.22 6.56 3.20
C ASN A 102 -16.77 6.83 1.79
N LYS A 103 -16.77 5.83 0.90
CA LYS A 103 -17.18 5.99 -0.51
C LYS A 103 -18.51 6.73 -0.64
N LYS A 104 -18.57 7.59 -1.65
CA LYS A 104 -19.81 8.27 -2.01
C LYS A 104 -20.82 7.27 -2.55
N LEU A 105 -22.10 7.53 -2.25
CA LEU A 105 -23.21 6.88 -2.92
C LEU A 105 -23.42 7.59 -4.25
N TYR A 106 -23.23 6.87 -5.36
CA TYR A 106 -23.47 7.40 -6.69
C TYR A 106 -24.94 7.24 -7.07
N SER A 107 -25.49 8.24 -7.74
CA SER A 107 -26.89 8.26 -8.19
C SER A 107 -27.14 7.35 -9.40
N ASN A 108 -26.09 7.08 -10.19
CA ASN A 108 -26.11 6.18 -11.34
C ASN A 108 -24.73 5.52 -11.57
N GLU A 109 -24.70 4.44 -12.36
CA GLU A 109 -23.47 3.69 -12.64
C GLU A 109 -22.45 4.46 -13.50
N ASN A 110 -22.90 5.43 -14.31
CA ASN A 110 -22.01 6.22 -15.16
C ASN A 110 -21.12 7.14 -14.32
N ASP A 111 -21.70 7.82 -13.33
CA ASP A 111 -20.97 8.69 -12.40
C ASP A 111 -19.96 7.90 -11.56
N LYS A 112 -20.33 6.67 -11.18
CA LYS A 112 -19.43 5.75 -10.49
C LYS A 112 -18.25 5.35 -11.38
N SER A 113 -18.51 5.01 -12.64
CA SER A 113 -17.45 4.67 -13.61
C SER A 113 -16.49 5.83 -13.82
N LEU A 114 -17.00 7.05 -14.00
CA LEU A 114 -16.17 8.25 -14.19
C LEU A 114 -15.28 8.50 -12.97
N ALA A 115 -15.81 8.38 -11.75
CA ALA A 115 -15.01 8.56 -10.54
C ALA A 115 -13.90 7.50 -10.40
N ILE A 116 -14.13 6.28 -10.88
CA ILE A 116 -13.12 5.22 -10.92
C ILE A 116 -12.00 5.57 -11.91
N ASP A 117 -12.37 6.03 -13.11
CA ASP A 117 -11.40 6.41 -14.14
C ASP A 117 -10.56 7.61 -13.70
N GLU A 118 -11.17 8.63 -13.09
CA GLU A 118 -10.47 9.79 -12.52
C GLU A 118 -9.49 9.38 -11.42
N TRP A 119 -9.90 8.49 -10.51
CA TRP A 119 -9.04 7.99 -9.44
C TRP A 119 -7.81 7.25 -10.00
N ILE A 120 -8.02 6.40 -11.01
CA ILE A 120 -6.93 5.67 -11.70
C ILE A 120 -6.03 6.61 -12.51
N ALA A 121 -6.56 7.70 -13.05
CA ALA A 121 -5.75 8.67 -13.79
C ALA A 121 -4.88 9.52 -12.85
N GLN A 122 -5.39 9.86 -11.66
CA GLN A 122 -4.70 10.71 -10.68
C GLN A 122 -3.62 9.98 -9.89
N HIS A 123 -3.80 8.69 -9.65
CA HIS A 123 -2.90 7.86 -8.87
C HIS A 123 -2.44 6.71 -9.76
N GLY A 124 -1.14 6.38 -9.86
CA GLY A 124 -0.72 5.34 -10.82
C GLY A 124 0.70 5.36 -11.34
N LYS A 125 1.54 6.30 -10.86
CA LYS A 125 2.95 6.28 -11.21
C LYS A 125 3.64 5.16 -10.42
N GLU A 126 4.13 4.15 -11.14
CA GLU A 126 4.90 3.06 -10.51
C GLU A 126 6.18 3.65 -9.89
N PRO A 127 6.53 3.30 -8.65
CA PRO A 127 7.79 3.69 -8.07
C PRO A 127 8.94 3.14 -8.91
N SER A 128 9.85 4.02 -9.31
CA SER A 128 11.09 3.65 -10.01
C SER A 128 12.29 3.51 -9.06
N VAL A 129 12.05 3.67 -7.77
CA VAL A 129 13.04 3.75 -6.70
C VAL A 129 12.68 2.80 -5.54
N ALA A 130 13.43 2.87 -4.44
CA ALA A 130 13.19 2.02 -3.28
C ALA A 130 11.82 2.26 -2.63
N VAL A 131 11.16 1.17 -2.25
CA VAL A 131 9.91 1.15 -1.48
C VAL A 131 10.16 0.36 -0.20
N GLY A 132 9.49 0.74 0.88
CA GLY A 132 9.60 0.14 2.23
C GLY A 132 8.97 -1.25 2.35
N LEU A 133 9.22 -2.12 1.37
CA LEU A 133 8.69 -3.48 1.30
C LEU A 133 9.82 -4.46 0.94
N GLN A 134 9.96 -5.51 1.73
CA GLN A 134 10.94 -6.57 1.50
C GLN A 134 10.29 -7.92 1.77
N ALA A 135 10.53 -8.90 0.88
CA ALA A 135 10.26 -10.29 1.19
C ALA A 135 11.29 -10.77 2.23
N CYS A 136 10.98 -10.58 3.52
CA CYS A 136 11.92 -10.82 4.61
C CYS A 136 12.15 -12.31 4.90
N GLN A 137 11.19 -13.18 4.58
CA GLN A 137 11.30 -14.61 4.77
C GLN A 137 10.43 -15.36 3.74
N ILE A 138 10.88 -16.54 3.34
CA ILE A 138 10.06 -17.55 2.66
C ILE A 138 10.24 -18.89 3.37
N SER A 139 9.14 -19.63 3.54
CA SER A 139 9.17 -20.98 4.11
C SER A 139 8.11 -21.89 3.51
N TRP A 140 8.40 -23.18 3.45
CA TRP A 140 7.48 -24.23 3.00
C TRP A 140 7.74 -25.55 3.74
N ASP A 141 6.90 -26.56 3.49
CA ASP A 141 6.91 -27.88 4.15
C ASP A 141 6.91 -27.77 5.69
N ASP A 142 5.92 -27.05 6.22
CA ASP A 142 5.77 -26.77 7.65
C ASP A 142 7.02 -26.19 8.32
N GLY A 143 7.80 -25.41 7.55
CA GLY A 143 8.98 -24.72 8.03
C GLY A 143 10.26 -25.55 7.97
N GLN A 144 10.26 -26.75 7.37
CA GLN A 144 11.49 -27.49 7.09
C GLN A 144 12.46 -26.67 6.24
N HIS A 145 11.92 -25.92 5.29
CA HIS A 145 12.67 -25.01 4.45
C HIS A 145 12.34 -23.59 4.89
N CYS A 146 13.34 -22.85 5.38
CA CYS A 146 13.19 -21.48 5.83
C CYS A 146 14.39 -20.65 5.40
N TYR A 147 14.12 -19.56 4.67
CA TYR A 147 15.15 -18.66 4.15
C TYR A 147 14.78 -17.22 4.50
N GLY A 148 15.69 -16.52 5.18
CA GLY A 148 15.57 -15.12 5.53
C GLY A 148 16.35 -14.22 4.57
N ALA A 149 15.81 -13.03 4.31
CA ALA A 149 16.55 -11.97 3.64
C ALA A 149 17.55 -11.30 4.59
N ARG A 150 18.43 -10.47 4.02
CA ARG A 150 19.26 -9.55 4.80
C ARG A 150 18.40 -8.45 5.41
N LEU A 151 19.00 -7.64 6.28
CA LEU A 151 18.37 -6.44 6.80
C LEU A 151 17.80 -5.57 5.65
N PRO A 152 16.60 -5.01 5.83
CA PRO A 152 16.02 -4.12 4.84
C PRO A 152 16.81 -2.81 4.75
N TRP A 153 16.65 -2.08 3.65
CA TRP A 153 17.40 -0.86 3.38
C TRP A 153 17.13 0.29 4.38
N TRP A 154 15.99 0.26 5.08
CA TRP A 154 15.58 1.28 6.06
C TRP A 154 16.15 1.03 7.47
N ARG A 155 16.99 0.01 7.63
CA ARG A 155 17.66 -0.36 8.89
C ARG A 155 19.13 0.00 8.87
#